data_AF-A0A914WXZ2-F1
#
_entry.id   AF-A0A914WXZ2-F1
#
_cell.length_a   1.000
_cell.length_b   1.000
_cell.length_c   1.000
_cell.angle_alpha   90.00
_cell.angle_beta   90.00
_cell.angle_gamma   90.00
#
_symmetry.space_group_name_H-M   'P 1'
#
loop_
_entity.id
_entity.type
_entity.pdbx_description
1 polymer ?
#
loop_
_entity_poly.entity_id
_entity_poly.type
_entity_poly.pdbx_seq_one_letter_code
_entity_poly.pdbx_strand_id
1 'polypeptide(L)'
;MLMALFATVSFLGNGFLLVTILMNKSLRKNDNLYLIIALSAADCLLAFLLLPYITFLIFGWDHNANFSYNPTAMLLLNTPVLFEIKFSSVLTVAIAFDRFSALQWPINYKLKRRSHYAAGAVVIGFLWGSFDVTLDLSTAAFTANPNCAAAGCFFNAKFRYYRGVSDMFINAFTMATMAVVSYKIKSIKVHPGRVVNSTGNSSEIESAKFTHANRIVLSVLLCSGVFVFVPSVFAGLGEMIGLAAFAALGPFVAVGLLASGVGNAFIFGFKHTAIRQAIRSTWKKTPEQLRETQSLAISRNDTPFRSQLNAKLQEGVQAQDLYTVTLEIMTTLSQTVPLFDKISPVTDYLFVSGHKPICMQLMKDEGITGLINAANIASRAKNVVKDYLPVFVNDSITARLDVYFDDAADLIERNRVRGGKTLVHCAAGISRSPALCMVYLIKYHDMSLRDAYLTLYQARPVTCPNPGFWRQMLAYEKEITGTNSVKMLPGRKFALPDLYYTDMCYSKFVKLYL
;
A
#
# COMPACT_ATOMS: atom_id res chain seq x y z
N MET A 1 12.73 -35.00 6.81
CA MET A 1 12.11 -34.78 5.49
C MET A 1 11.12 -33.60 5.46
N LEU A 2 10.07 -33.57 6.29
CA LEU A 2 9.06 -32.49 6.28
C LEU A 2 9.66 -31.08 6.47
N MET A 3 10.63 -30.91 7.39
CA MET A 3 11.33 -29.63 7.56
C MET A 3 12.07 -29.18 6.30
N ALA A 4 12.75 -30.10 5.61
CA ALA A 4 13.47 -29.78 4.38
C ALA A 4 12.49 -29.28 3.29
N LEU A 5 11.34 -29.94 3.16
CA LEU A 5 10.28 -29.51 2.26
C LEU A 5 9.77 -28.12 2.61
N PHE A 6 9.39 -27.86 3.87
CA PHE A 6 8.87 -26.56 4.27
C PHE A 6 9.92 -25.45 4.19
N ALA A 7 11.18 -25.72 4.54
CA ALA A 7 12.29 -24.78 4.34
C ALA A 7 12.44 -24.43 2.86
N THR A 8 12.42 -25.42 1.97
CA THR A 8 12.53 -25.19 0.52
C THR A 8 11.37 -24.35 0.01
N VAL A 9 10.13 -24.68 0.36
CA VAL A 9 8.94 -23.94 -0.08
C VAL A 9 8.91 -22.53 0.52
N SER A 10 9.28 -22.37 1.80
CA SER A 10 9.35 -21.06 2.46
C SER A 10 10.40 -20.17 1.82
N PHE A 11 11.62 -20.69 1.58
CA PHE A 11 12.70 -19.96 0.93
C PHE A 11 12.32 -19.52 -0.48
N LEU A 12 11.82 -20.43 -1.31
CA LEU A 12 11.41 -20.11 -2.68
C LEU A 12 10.22 -19.15 -2.70
N GLY A 13 9.21 -19.38 -1.86
CA GLY A 13 7.99 -18.57 -1.81
C GLY A 13 8.25 -17.15 -1.34
N ASN A 14 8.91 -16.98 -0.18
CA ASN A 14 9.23 -15.66 0.37
C ASN A 14 10.32 -14.95 -0.45
N GLY A 15 11.33 -15.69 -0.95
CA GLY A 15 12.35 -15.15 -1.86
C GLY A 15 11.74 -14.60 -3.14
N PHE A 16 10.85 -15.36 -3.79
CA PHE A 16 10.11 -14.90 -4.98
C PHE A 16 9.29 -13.63 -4.70
N LEU A 17 8.64 -13.57 -3.53
CA LEU A 17 7.89 -12.41 -3.06
C LEU A 17 8.78 -11.17 -2.92
N LEU A 18 9.93 -11.31 -2.25
CA LEU A 18 10.90 -10.24 -2.06
C LEU A 18 11.47 -9.76 -3.38
N VAL A 19 11.87 -10.66 -4.28
CA VAL A 19 12.36 -10.29 -5.62
C VAL A 19 11.28 -9.53 -6.38
N THR A 20 10.03 -10.00 -6.35
CA THR A 20 8.91 -9.30 -7.00
C THR A 20 8.71 -7.89 -6.44
N ILE A 21 8.81 -7.72 -5.12
CA ILE A 21 8.72 -6.40 -4.47
C ILE A 21 9.91 -5.52 -4.87
N LEU A 22 11.13 -6.06 -4.87
CA LEU A 22 12.34 -5.31 -5.24
C LEU A 22 12.31 -4.85 -6.70
N MET A 23 11.80 -5.68 -7.61
CA MET A 23 11.62 -5.35 -9.02
C MET A 23 10.52 -4.32 -9.26
N ASN A 24 9.56 -4.14 -8.33
CA ASN A 24 8.44 -3.22 -8.48
C ASN A 24 8.66 -1.93 -7.66
N LYS A 25 8.96 -0.81 -8.34
CA LYS A 25 9.23 0.49 -7.70
C LYS A 25 8.04 1.03 -6.89
N SER A 26 6.81 0.78 -7.33
CA SER A 26 5.59 1.20 -6.62
C SER A 26 5.43 0.46 -5.29
N LEU A 27 5.69 -0.86 -5.25
CA LEU A 27 5.64 -1.63 -4.02
C LEU A 27 6.73 -1.20 -3.02
N ARG A 28 7.95 -0.90 -3.49
CA ARG A 28 9.04 -0.42 -2.61
C ARG A 28 8.77 0.91 -1.91
N LYS A 29 7.97 1.78 -2.54
CA LYS A 29 7.60 3.10 -1.98
C LYS A 29 6.38 3.05 -1.06
N ASN A 30 5.73 1.89 -0.91
CA ASN A 30 4.52 1.78 -0.10
C ASN A 30 4.87 1.45 1.35
N ASP A 31 4.78 2.47 2.22
CA ASP A 31 5.13 2.33 3.63
C ASP A 31 4.31 1.27 4.39
N ASN A 32 3.11 0.91 3.90
CA ASN A 32 2.27 -0.10 4.52
C ASN A 32 2.80 -1.53 4.32
N LEU A 33 3.80 -1.71 3.44
CA LEU A 33 4.40 -3.01 3.17
C LEU A 33 5.65 -3.30 4.01
N TYR A 34 6.20 -2.33 4.75
CA TYR A 34 7.47 -2.54 5.45
C TYR A 34 7.45 -3.69 6.47
N LEU A 35 6.38 -3.81 7.27
CA LEU A 35 6.24 -4.94 8.21
C LEU A 35 6.09 -6.28 7.49
N ILE A 36 5.38 -6.29 6.35
CA ILE A 36 5.20 -7.50 5.52
C ILE A 36 6.53 -7.91 4.88
N ILE A 37 7.29 -6.94 4.35
CA ILE A 37 8.62 -7.16 3.78
C ILE A 37 9.57 -7.68 4.85
N ALA A 38 9.55 -7.10 6.05
CA ALA A 38 10.37 -7.55 7.17
C ALA A 38 10.04 -9.01 7.55
N LEU A 39 8.75 -9.36 7.65
CA LEU A 39 8.31 -10.72 7.98
C LEU A 39 8.71 -11.73 6.88
N SER A 40 8.49 -11.41 5.61
CA SER A 40 8.92 -12.27 4.49
C SER A 40 10.44 -12.40 4.40
N ALA A 41 11.20 -11.34 4.71
CA ALA A 41 12.65 -11.41 4.78
C ALA A 41 13.12 -12.35 5.90
N ALA A 42 12.48 -12.28 7.07
CA ALA A 42 12.77 -13.15 8.20
C ALA A 42 12.47 -14.62 7.89
N ASP A 43 11.27 -14.90 7.38
CA ASP A 43 10.84 -16.25 6.99
C ASP A 43 11.77 -16.87 5.92
N CYS A 44 12.23 -16.06 4.97
CA CYS A 44 13.19 -16.46 3.94
C CYS A 44 14.58 -16.75 4.54
N LEU A 45 15.05 -15.86 5.42
CA LEU A 45 16.36 -15.98 6.06
C LEU A 45 16.41 -17.19 7.00
N LEU A 46 15.38 -17.43 7.82
CA LEU A 46 15.28 -18.64 8.65
C LEU A 46 15.36 -19.88 7.78
N ALA A 47 14.58 -19.95 6.70
CA ALA A 47 14.54 -21.12 5.83
C ALA A 47 15.92 -21.46 5.24
N PHE A 48 16.72 -20.45 4.91
CA PHE A 48 18.10 -20.63 4.45
C PHE A 48 19.06 -21.01 5.58
N LEU A 49 19.07 -20.26 6.69
CA LEU A 49 19.98 -20.47 7.82
C LEU A 49 19.72 -21.78 8.56
N LEU A 50 18.54 -22.36 8.43
CA LEU A 50 18.17 -23.62 9.07
C LEU A 50 18.64 -24.87 8.30
N LEU A 51 19.07 -24.74 7.04
CA LEU A 51 19.52 -25.88 6.23
C LEU A 51 20.64 -26.70 6.91
N PRO A 52 21.69 -26.11 7.51
CA PRO A 52 22.72 -26.86 8.23
C PRO A 52 22.17 -27.70 9.39
N TYR A 53 21.21 -27.16 10.15
CA TYR A 53 20.54 -27.87 11.23
C TYR A 53 19.71 -29.05 10.72
N ILE A 54 18.95 -28.85 9.64
CA ILE A 54 18.15 -29.92 9.02
C ILE A 54 19.07 -31.04 8.51
N THR A 55 20.17 -30.67 7.85
CA THR A 55 21.17 -31.61 7.36
C THR A 55 21.80 -32.40 8.51
N PHE A 56 22.19 -31.73 9.59
CA PHE A 56 22.73 -32.36 10.80
C PHE A 56 21.75 -33.38 11.40
N LEU A 57 20.46 -33.03 11.50
CA LEU A 57 19.41 -33.94 11.98
C LEU A 57 19.16 -35.12 11.05
N ILE A 58 19.31 -34.97 9.73
CA ILE A 58 19.13 -36.07 8.77
C ILE A 58 20.30 -37.05 8.86
N PHE A 59 21.54 -36.55 8.89
CA PHE A 59 22.73 -37.41 8.94
C PHE A 59 22.92 -38.10 10.29
N GLY A 60 22.50 -37.48 11.38
CA GLY A 60 22.52 -38.13 12.69
C GLY A 60 21.36 -39.10 12.94
N TRP A 61 20.45 -39.28 11.99
CA TRP A 61 19.32 -40.20 12.12
C TRP A 61 19.71 -41.62 11.72
N ASP A 62 20.03 -42.47 12.70
CA ASP A 62 20.22 -43.91 12.50
C ASP A 62 18.88 -44.65 12.69
N HIS A 63 18.44 -45.41 11.69
CA HIS A 63 17.19 -46.17 11.74
C HIS A 63 17.23 -47.40 12.66
N ASN A 64 18.42 -47.89 13.03
CA ASN A 64 18.59 -49.13 13.79
C ASN A 64 19.37 -48.95 15.11
N ALA A 65 19.72 -47.71 15.52
CA ALA A 65 20.49 -47.44 16.73
C ALA A 65 19.95 -46.27 17.56
N ASN A 66 20.41 -46.21 18.82
CA ASN A 66 20.26 -45.03 19.68
C ASN A 66 20.99 -43.84 19.04
N PHE A 67 20.28 -42.89 18.42
CA PHE A 67 20.94 -41.73 17.83
C PHE A 67 21.34 -40.72 18.92
N SER A 68 22.59 -40.27 18.88
CA SER A 68 23.17 -39.33 19.85
C SER A 68 23.81 -38.17 19.11
N TYR A 69 23.24 -36.97 19.27
CA TYR A 69 23.77 -35.76 18.65
C TYR A 69 24.83 -35.09 19.51
N ASN A 70 25.82 -34.48 18.85
CA ASN A 70 26.76 -33.59 19.53
C ASN A 70 26.00 -32.37 20.12
N PRO A 71 26.08 -32.11 21.43
CA PRO A 71 25.29 -31.08 22.09
C PRO A 71 25.66 -29.66 21.63
N THR A 72 26.94 -29.41 21.35
CA THR A 72 27.42 -28.11 20.87
C THR A 72 26.88 -27.81 19.47
N ALA A 73 26.98 -28.77 18.55
CA ALA A 73 26.45 -28.62 17.20
C ALA A 73 24.92 -28.46 17.21
N MET A 74 24.21 -29.23 18.03
CA MET A 74 22.76 -29.13 18.18
C MET A 74 22.31 -27.71 18.60
N LEU A 75 22.94 -27.15 19.65
CA LEU A 75 22.59 -25.82 20.16
C LEU A 75 22.96 -24.70 19.17
N LEU A 76 24.19 -24.73 18.63
CA LEU A 76 24.66 -23.68 17.70
C LEU A 76 23.85 -23.66 16.40
N LEU A 77 23.60 -24.82 15.80
CA LEU A 77 22.84 -24.90 14.54
C LEU A 77 21.36 -24.56 14.74
N ASN A 78 20.83 -24.72 15.95
CA ASN A 78 19.45 -24.35 16.28
C ASN A 78 19.27 -22.85 16.62
N THR A 79 20.35 -22.07 16.77
CA THR A 79 20.26 -20.63 17.08
C THR A 79 19.36 -19.82 16.12
N PRO A 80 19.27 -20.11 14.80
CA PRO A 80 18.34 -19.39 13.92
C PRO A 80 16.88 -19.59 14.32
N VAL A 81 16.52 -20.79 14.82
CA VAL A 81 15.16 -21.07 15.30
C VAL A 81 14.86 -20.24 16.54
N LEU A 82 15.80 -20.20 17.51
CA LEU A 82 15.61 -19.45 18.75
C LEU A 82 15.46 -17.95 18.49
N PHE A 83 16.31 -17.40 17.62
CA PHE A 83 16.22 -16.01 17.20
C PHE A 83 14.86 -15.71 16.53
N GLU A 84 14.47 -16.54 15.56
CA GLU A 84 13.31 -16.27 14.71
C GLU A 84 11.99 -16.33 15.49
N ILE A 85 11.88 -17.19 16.52
CA ILE A 85 10.66 -17.23 17.36
C ILE A 85 10.36 -15.85 17.94
N LYS A 86 11.36 -15.18 18.53
CA LYS A 86 11.19 -13.84 19.09
C LYS A 86 11.05 -12.78 18.03
N PHE A 87 11.87 -12.85 16.98
CA PHE A 87 11.82 -11.89 15.90
C PHE A 87 10.44 -11.86 15.22
N SER A 88 9.95 -13.02 14.81
CA SER A 88 8.64 -13.19 14.19
C SER A 88 7.51 -12.77 15.13
N SER A 89 7.55 -13.19 16.42
CA SER A 89 6.54 -12.79 17.41
C SER A 89 6.43 -11.27 17.57
N VAL A 90 7.56 -10.56 17.62
CA VAL A 90 7.57 -9.09 17.71
C VAL A 90 6.98 -8.45 16.45
N LEU A 91 7.30 -8.96 15.25
CA LEU A 91 6.69 -8.47 14.01
C LEU A 91 5.19 -8.75 13.96
N THR A 92 4.74 -9.93 14.40
CA THR A 92 3.34 -10.32 14.50
C THR A 92 2.57 -9.40 15.47
N VAL A 93 3.14 -9.09 16.64
CA VAL A 93 2.61 -8.08 17.58
C VAL A 93 2.53 -6.72 16.89
N ALA A 94 3.59 -6.30 16.21
CA ALA A 94 3.64 -5.00 15.54
C ALA A 94 2.56 -4.88 14.45
N ILE A 95 2.31 -5.94 13.68
CA ILE A 95 1.23 -6.01 12.68
C ILE A 95 -0.15 -5.94 13.35
N ALA A 96 -0.36 -6.65 14.45
CA ALA A 96 -1.62 -6.60 15.20
C ALA A 96 -1.88 -5.22 15.79
N PHE A 97 -0.85 -4.60 16.38
CA PHE A 97 -0.93 -3.27 16.99
C PHE A 97 -1.08 -2.15 15.96
N ASP A 98 -0.49 -2.28 14.76
CA ASP A 98 -0.69 -1.37 13.63
C ASP A 98 -2.19 -1.30 13.27
N ARG A 99 -2.85 -2.46 13.17
CA ARG A 99 -4.30 -2.54 12.92
C ARG A 99 -5.14 -2.01 14.08
N PHE A 100 -4.76 -2.34 15.31
CA PHE A 100 -5.42 -1.78 16.50
C PHE A 100 -5.35 -0.25 16.50
N SER A 101 -4.18 0.32 16.26
CA SER A 101 -3.96 1.76 16.22
C SER A 101 -4.77 2.43 15.10
N ALA A 102 -4.85 1.81 13.93
CA ALA A 102 -5.68 2.29 12.82
C ALA A 102 -7.18 2.35 13.18
N LEU A 103 -7.68 1.40 13.98
CA LEU A 103 -9.09 1.32 14.39
C LEU A 103 -9.43 2.17 15.61
N GLN A 104 -8.49 2.34 16.55
CA GLN A 104 -8.72 3.10 17.77
C GLN A 104 -8.46 4.60 17.58
N TRP A 105 -7.42 4.94 16.82
CA TRP A 105 -6.95 6.32 16.67
C TRP A 105 -6.68 6.69 15.20
N PRO A 106 -7.72 6.75 14.34
CA PRO A 106 -7.55 6.91 12.89
C PRO A 106 -6.85 8.22 12.49
N ILE A 107 -7.05 9.31 13.24
CA ILE A 107 -6.44 10.62 12.97
C ILE A 107 -4.93 10.56 13.24
N ASN A 108 -4.55 10.14 14.45
CA ASN A 108 -3.14 10.04 14.85
C ASN A 108 -2.40 8.98 14.01
N TYR A 109 -3.09 7.90 13.65
CA TYR A 109 -2.56 6.87 12.76
C TYR A 109 -2.21 7.42 11.38
N LYS A 110 -3.04 8.32 10.81
CA LYS A 110 -2.77 8.95 9.51
C LYS A 110 -1.52 9.84 9.52
N LEU A 111 -1.26 10.51 10.64
CA LEU A 111 -0.17 11.48 10.81
C LEU A 111 1.22 10.85 11.05
N LYS A 112 1.29 9.60 11.53
CA LYS A 112 2.56 8.92 11.79
C LYS A 112 3.17 8.32 10.52
N ARG A 113 4.50 8.37 10.37
CA ARG A 113 5.22 7.63 9.32
C ARG A 113 5.35 6.16 9.70
N ARG A 114 5.00 5.25 8.79
CA ARG A 114 4.95 3.80 9.08
C ARG A 114 6.33 3.16 8.94
N SER A 115 7.23 3.77 8.18
CA SER A 115 8.63 3.36 8.07
C SER A 115 9.34 3.32 9.42
N HIS A 116 9.21 4.37 10.24
CA HIS A 116 9.83 4.41 11.58
C HIS A 116 9.25 3.37 12.52
N TYR A 117 7.94 3.14 12.44
CA TYR A 117 7.29 2.10 13.25
C TYR A 117 7.79 0.70 12.88
N ALA A 118 7.86 0.38 11.59
CA ALA A 118 8.38 -0.89 11.11
C ALA A 118 9.87 -1.07 11.46
N ALA A 119 10.68 -0.02 11.30
CA ALA A 119 12.10 -0.05 11.70
C ALA A 119 12.26 -0.30 13.20
N GLY A 120 11.45 0.37 14.04
CA GLY A 120 11.45 0.13 15.48
C GLY A 120 11.10 -1.30 15.84
N ALA A 121 10.08 -1.88 15.20
CA ALA A 121 9.69 -3.28 15.40
C ALA A 121 10.82 -4.25 15.02
N VAL A 122 11.50 -4.03 13.89
CA VAL A 122 12.66 -4.84 13.46
C VAL A 122 13.80 -4.75 14.47
N VAL A 123 14.13 -3.55 14.96
CA VAL A 123 15.19 -3.37 15.96
C VAL A 123 14.85 -4.08 17.27
N ILE A 124 13.63 -3.91 17.78
CA ILE A 124 13.19 -4.59 19.01
C ILE A 124 13.21 -6.11 18.83
N GLY A 125 12.71 -6.61 17.71
CA GLY A 125 12.72 -8.04 17.40
C GLY A 125 14.14 -8.59 17.35
N PHE A 126 15.07 -7.87 16.73
CA PHE A 126 16.47 -8.27 16.63
C PHE A 126 17.14 -8.31 18.00
N LEU A 127 16.93 -7.28 18.82
CA LEU A 127 17.49 -7.22 20.18
C LEU A 127 16.97 -8.36 21.05
N TRP A 128 15.66 -8.65 21.00
CA TRP A 128 15.07 -9.71 21.80
C TRP A 128 15.48 -11.11 21.32
N GLY A 129 15.46 -11.36 20.00
CA GLY A 129 15.96 -12.62 19.44
C GLY A 129 17.43 -12.87 19.79
N SER A 130 18.26 -11.82 19.75
CA SER A 130 19.67 -11.91 20.13
C SER A 130 19.86 -12.18 21.63
N PHE A 131 19.02 -11.57 22.46
CA PHE A 131 19.02 -11.82 23.91
C PHE A 131 18.72 -13.28 24.21
N ASP A 132 17.70 -13.86 23.57
CA ASP A 132 17.33 -15.26 23.78
C ASP A 132 18.44 -16.24 23.35
N VAL A 133 19.10 -15.98 22.21
CA VAL A 133 20.27 -16.76 21.77
C VAL A 133 21.42 -16.64 22.77
N THR A 134 21.68 -15.43 23.26
CA THR A 134 22.76 -15.19 24.24
C THR A 134 22.46 -15.89 25.56
N LEU A 135 21.20 -15.85 26.01
CA LEU A 135 20.76 -16.50 27.24
C LEU A 135 20.85 -18.03 27.11
N ASP A 136 20.47 -18.60 25.97
CA ASP A 136 20.64 -20.02 25.69
C ASP A 136 22.11 -20.44 25.80
N LEU A 137 22.97 -19.80 25.02
CA LEU A 137 24.40 -20.16 24.95
C LEU A 137 25.13 -19.92 26.28
N SER A 138 24.75 -18.89 27.04
CA SER A 138 25.36 -18.59 28.36
C SER A 138 24.91 -19.54 29.48
N THR A 139 23.74 -20.17 29.33
CA THR A 139 23.19 -21.10 30.35
C THR A 139 23.28 -22.58 29.94
N ALA A 140 23.71 -22.85 28.71
CA ALA A 140 23.87 -24.18 28.15
C ALA A 140 24.85 -25.03 28.96
N ALA A 141 24.42 -26.25 29.32
CA ALA A 141 25.25 -27.22 30.03
C ALA A 141 26.09 -28.10 29.09
N PHE A 142 25.82 -28.07 27.78
CA PHE A 142 26.48 -28.89 26.74
C PHE A 142 26.53 -30.39 27.07
N THR A 143 25.51 -30.90 27.74
CA THR A 143 25.39 -32.31 28.12
C THR A 143 24.76 -33.14 27.01
N ALA A 144 25.32 -34.31 26.73
CA ALA A 144 24.74 -35.26 25.78
C ALA A 144 23.39 -35.79 26.28
N ASN A 145 22.43 -35.96 25.37
CA ASN A 145 21.13 -36.54 25.66
C ASN A 145 20.81 -37.59 24.57
N PRO A 146 21.09 -38.88 24.83
CA PRO A 146 20.89 -39.93 23.82
C PRO A 146 19.40 -40.10 23.52
N ASN A 147 19.07 -40.46 22.27
CA ASN A 147 17.71 -40.69 21.80
C ASN A 147 16.79 -39.45 21.78
N CYS A 148 17.36 -38.24 21.84
CA CYS A 148 16.58 -37.01 21.66
C CYS A 148 16.95 -36.26 20.38
N ALA A 149 15.94 -36.03 19.52
CA ALA A 149 16.08 -35.34 18.23
C ALA A 149 15.66 -33.87 18.29
N ALA A 150 15.40 -33.34 19.49
CA ALA A 150 14.94 -31.98 19.71
C ALA A 150 16.01 -31.17 20.44
N ALA A 151 16.27 -29.95 19.98
CA ALA A 151 17.12 -29.00 20.70
C ALA A 151 16.62 -28.72 22.13
N GLY A 152 15.32 -28.90 22.39
CA GLY A 152 14.69 -28.81 23.72
C GLY A 152 15.40 -29.60 24.81
N CYS A 153 15.87 -30.80 24.47
CA CYS A 153 16.59 -31.70 25.38
C CYS A 153 17.96 -31.19 25.83
N PHE A 154 18.54 -30.26 25.07
CA PHE A 154 19.88 -29.73 25.30
C PHE A 154 19.86 -28.36 25.99
N PHE A 155 18.68 -27.73 26.08
CA PHE A 155 18.50 -26.49 26.81
C PHE A 155 18.60 -26.67 28.33
N ASN A 156 18.99 -25.61 29.02
CA ASN A 156 18.90 -25.54 30.47
C ASN A 156 17.42 -25.48 30.91
N ALA A 157 17.06 -26.13 32.02
CA ALA A 157 15.70 -26.08 32.56
C ALA A 157 15.22 -24.65 32.85
N LYS A 158 16.10 -23.77 33.36
CA LYS A 158 15.78 -22.36 33.60
C LYS A 158 15.49 -21.61 32.30
N PHE A 159 16.28 -21.87 31.26
CA PHE A 159 16.06 -21.27 29.94
C PHE A 159 14.77 -21.78 29.29
N ARG A 160 14.50 -23.09 29.36
CA ARG A 160 13.22 -23.67 28.89
C ARG A 160 12.02 -23.01 29.53
N TYR A 161 12.06 -22.82 30.85
CA TYR A 161 11.01 -22.13 31.59
C TYR A 161 10.83 -20.67 31.13
N TYR A 162 11.92 -19.88 31.09
CA TYR A 162 11.88 -18.49 30.60
C TYR A 162 11.29 -18.39 29.19
N ARG A 163 11.77 -19.24 28.28
CA ARG A 163 11.35 -19.26 26.89
C ARG A 163 9.86 -19.59 26.79
N GLY A 164 9.42 -20.69 27.42
CA GLY A 164 8.03 -21.11 27.40
C GLY A 164 7.08 -20.05 27.95
N VAL A 165 7.45 -19.42 29.08
CA VAL A 165 6.64 -18.36 29.70
C VAL A 165 6.59 -17.11 28.82
N SER A 166 7.74 -16.62 28.35
CA SER A 166 7.77 -15.39 27.55
C SER A 166 7.10 -15.56 26.17
N ASP A 167 7.22 -16.72 25.53
CA ASP A 167 6.51 -17.08 24.29
C ASP A 167 5.00 -17.14 24.51
N MET A 168 4.56 -17.70 25.63
CA MET A 168 3.13 -17.74 25.98
C MET A 168 2.57 -16.33 26.17
N PHE A 169 3.26 -15.45 26.91
CA PHE A 169 2.77 -14.08 27.17
C PHE A 169 2.69 -13.21 25.90
N ILE A 170 3.75 -13.19 25.09
CA ILE A 170 3.79 -12.34 23.88
C ILE A 170 2.71 -12.76 22.87
N ASN A 171 2.51 -14.07 22.70
CA ASN A 171 1.53 -14.58 21.76
C ASN A 171 0.10 -14.47 22.31
N ALA A 172 -0.11 -14.62 23.63
CA ALA A 172 -1.40 -14.35 24.26
C ALA A 172 -1.81 -12.87 24.09
N PHE A 173 -0.88 -11.94 24.29
CA PHE A 173 -1.11 -10.51 24.03
C PHE A 173 -1.49 -10.24 22.57
N THR A 174 -0.80 -10.89 21.62
CA THR A 174 -1.10 -10.80 20.18
C THR A 174 -2.52 -11.29 19.88
N MET A 175 -2.91 -12.44 20.42
CA MET A 175 -4.26 -13.00 20.23
C MET A 175 -5.34 -12.14 20.88
N ALA A 176 -5.12 -11.61 22.07
CA ALA A 176 -6.06 -10.68 22.72
C ALA A 176 -6.25 -9.40 21.89
N THR A 177 -5.16 -8.81 21.41
CA THR A 177 -5.20 -7.63 20.53
C THR A 177 -5.98 -7.94 19.24
N MET A 178 -5.77 -9.12 18.66
CA MET A 178 -6.47 -9.53 17.45
C MET A 178 -7.95 -9.84 17.66
N ALA A 179 -8.31 -10.40 18.81
CA ALA A 179 -9.71 -10.59 19.20
C ALA A 179 -10.43 -9.24 19.33
N VAL A 180 -9.79 -8.24 19.95
CA VAL A 180 -10.33 -6.87 20.06
C VAL A 180 -10.49 -6.23 18.68
N VAL A 181 -9.47 -6.33 17.82
CA VAL A 181 -9.53 -5.83 16.43
C VAL A 181 -10.67 -6.49 15.66
N SER A 182 -10.78 -7.81 15.74
CA SER A 182 -11.82 -8.60 15.05
C SER A 182 -13.23 -8.28 15.56
N TYR A 183 -13.39 -8.13 16.88
CA TYR A 183 -14.63 -7.72 17.50
C TYR A 183 -15.02 -6.32 17.04
N LYS A 184 -14.08 -5.36 17.06
CA LYS A 184 -14.36 -3.99 16.65
C LYS A 184 -14.69 -3.88 15.16
N ILE A 185 -14.02 -4.64 14.30
CA ILE A 185 -14.37 -4.71 12.87
C ILE A 185 -15.80 -5.23 12.68
N LYS A 186 -16.22 -6.25 13.44
CA LYS A 186 -17.61 -6.77 13.41
C LYS A 186 -18.63 -5.83 14.07
N SER A 187 -18.22 -5.08 15.10
CA SER A 187 -19.08 -4.16 15.85
C SER A 187 -19.31 -2.83 15.15
N ILE A 188 -18.50 -2.50 14.14
CA ILE A 188 -18.82 -1.46 13.16
C ILE A 188 -20.01 -1.98 12.34
N LYS A 189 -21.20 -1.94 12.95
CA LYS A 189 -22.47 -2.03 12.23
C LYS A 189 -22.51 -0.82 11.33
N VAL A 190 -22.33 -1.04 10.03
CA VAL A 190 -22.88 -0.13 9.01
C VAL A 190 -24.35 -0.01 9.35
N HIS A 191 -24.75 1.09 9.99
CA HIS A 191 -26.17 1.34 10.25
C HIS A 191 -26.83 1.51 8.88
N PRO A 192 -27.75 0.61 8.48
CA PRO A 192 -28.58 0.85 7.31
C PRO A 192 -29.64 1.85 7.77
N GLY A 193 -29.32 3.14 7.70
CA GLY A 193 -30.16 4.18 8.28
C GLY A 193 -29.97 5.52 7.60
N ARG A 194 -30.84 5.78 6.61
CA ARG A 194 -31.11 7.09 5.98
C ARG A 194 -30.07 7.63 4.99
N VAL A 195 -29.82 6.86 3.92
CA VAL A 195 -29.40 7.45 2.62
C VAL A 195 -30.61 7.43 1.70
N VAL A 196 -31.17 8.60 1.42
CA VAL A 196 -32.11 8.82 0.32
C VAL A 196 -31.38 8.49 -0.98
N ASN A 197 -32.03 7.69 -1.82
CA ASN A 197 -31.54 7.12 -3.07
C ASN A 197 -30.69 8.08 -3.92
N SER A 198 -29.39 7.79 -4.09
CA SER A 198 -28.73 7.68 -5.40
C SER A 198 -27.27 7.18 -5.28
N THR A 199 -27.00 6.01 -5.89
CA THR A 199 -25.69 5.40 -6.20
C THR A 199 -24.77 4.92 -5.05
N GLY A 200 -25.04 3.71 -4.55
CA GLY A 200 -24.38 3.07 -3.40
C GLY A 200 -22.98 2.45 -3.58
N ASN A 201 -22.22 2.71 -4.65
CA ASN A 201 -21.00 1.93 -4.91
C ASN A 201 -19.72 2.41 -4.19
N SER A 202 -19.58 3.69 -3.79
CA SER A 202 -18.30 4.21 -3.28
C SER A 202 -18.03 3.87 -1.81
N SER A 203 -19.05 3.92 -0.96
CA SER A 203 -18.97 3.50 0.45
C SER A 203 -18.75 1.99 0.58
N GLU A 204 -19.36 1.20 -0.31
CA GLU A 204 -19.14 -0.24 -0.42
C GLU A 204 -17.71 -0.58 -0.85
N ILE A 205 -17.11 0.16 -1.79
CA ILE A 205 -15.73 -0.08 -2.25
C ILE A 205 -14.69 0.28 -1.16
N GLU A 206 -14.88 1.36 -0.42
CA GLU A 206 -13.95 1.75 0.66
C GLU A 206 -14.10 0.81 1.88
N SER A 207 -15.33 0.43 2.22
CA SER A 207 -15.63 -0.64 3.17
C SER A 207 -15.02 -1.99 2.73
N ALA A 208 -15.10 -2.33 1.45
CA ALA A 208 -14.52 -3.56 0.90
C ALA A 208 -12.98 -3.56 0.94
N LYS A 209 -12.32 -2.43 0.63
CA LYS A 209 -10.85 -2.29 0.73
C LYS A 209 -10.38 -2.38 2.18
N PHE A 210 -11.08 -1.72 3.10
CA PHE A 210 -10.82 -1.79 4.53
C PHE A 210 -11.01 -3.22 5.08
N THR A 211 -12.12 -3.87 4.70
CA THR A 211 -12.41 -5.27 5.06
C THR A 211 -11.36 -6.21 4.49
N HIS A 212 -10.89 -5.98 3.26
CA HIS A 212 -9.88 -6.81 2.61
C HIS A 212 -8.50 -6.69 3.28
N ALA A 213 -8.05 -5.47 3.61
CA ALA A 213 -6.78 -5.25 4.32
C ALA A 213 -6.79 -5.91 5.71
N ASN A 214 -7.93 -5.84 6.41
CA ASN A 214 -8.12 -6.50 7.70
C ASN A 214 -8.15 -8.03 7.56
N ARG A 215 -8.72 -8.57 6.47
CA ARG A 215 -8.78 -10.02 6.22
C ARG A 215 -7.40 -10.64 5.95
N ILE A 216 -6.49 -9.90 5.31
CA ILE A 216 -5.11 -10.36 5.10
C ILE A 216 -4.39 -10.45 6.44
N VAL A 217 -4.43 -9.38 7.24
CA VAL A 217 -3.78 -9.38 8.56
C VAL A 217 -4.37 -10.46 9.47
N LEU A 218 -5.69 -10.62 9.48
CA LEU A 218 -6.33 -11.71 10.23
C LEU A 218 -5.85 -13.08 9.74
N SER A 219 -5.67 -13.28 8.42
CA SER A 219 -5.14 -14.53 7.88
C SER A 219 -3.71 -14.81 8.35
N VAL A 220 -2.84 -13.79 8.37
CA VAL A 220 -1.46 -13.91 8.87
C VAL A 220 -1.46 -14.29 10.34
N LEU A 221 -2.25 -13.61 11.16
CA LEU A 221 -2.30 -13.84 12.59
C LEU A 221 -2.94 -15.17 12.98
N LEU A 222 -3.92 -15.64 12.21
CA LEU A 222 -4.46 -17.00 12.36
C LEU A 222 -3.40 -18.05 11.97
N CYS A 223 -2.63 -17.80 10.91
CA CYS A 223 -1.54 -18.69 10.50
C CYS A 223 -0.47 -18.79 11.61
N SER A 224 0.01 -17.66 12.13
CA SER A 224 0.93 -17.64 13.28
C SER A 224 0.30 -18.22 14.54
N GLY A 225 -1.00 -18.00 14.77
CA GLY A 225 -1.74 -18.59 15.88
C GLY A 225 -1.71 -20.13 15.87
N VAL A 226 -1.99 -20.73 14.72
CA VAL A 226 -2.04 -22.19 14.56
C VAL A 226 -0.65 -22.81 14.57
N PHE A 227 0.31 -22.24 13.84
CA PHE A 227 1.61 -22.89 13.62
C PHE A 227 2.70 -22.48 14.59
N VAL A 228 2.56 -21.36 15.31
CA VAL A 228 3.58 -20.86 16.24
C VAL A 228 3.05 -20.80 17.67
N PHE A 229 1.92 -20.13 17.89
CA PHE A 229 1.38 -19.93 19.24
C PHE A 229 0.90 -21.24 19.89
N VAL A 230 0.02 -21.98 19.22
CA VAL A 230 -0.54 -23.21 19.78
C VAL A 230 0.57 -24.20 20.19
N PRO A 231 1.56 -24.51 19.34
CA PRO A 231 2.69 -25.35 19.75
C PRO A 231 3.49 -24.79 20.93
N SER A 232 3.68 -23.47 21.00
CA SER A 232 4.43 -22.83 22.08
C SER A 232 3.69 -22.89 23.43
N VAL A 233 2.35 -22.76 23.42
CA VAL A 233 1.51 -22.92 24.61
C VAL A 233 1.57 -24.34 25.14
N PHE A 234 1.43 -25.33 24.25
CA PHE A 234 1.52 -26.74 24.64
C PHE A 234 2.91 -27.08 25.20
N ALA A 235 3.98 -26.55 24.59
CA ALA A 235 5.33 -26.73 25.10
C ALA A 235 5.52 -26.06 26.47
N GLY A 236 5.07 -24.81 26.64
CA GLY A 236 5.19 -24.07 27.90
C GLY A 236 4.38 -24.68 29.04
N LEU A 237 3.12 -25.06 28.79
CA LEU A 237 2.27 -25.75 29.78
C LEU A 237 2.82 -27.14 30.12
N GLY A 238 3.32 -27.87 29.11
CA GLY A 238 3.98 -29.16 29.31
C GLY A 238 5.14 -29.05 30.30
N GLU A 239 6.01 -28.05 30.14
CA GLU A 239 7.12 -27.80 31.06
C GLU A 239 6.63 -27.40 32.46
N MET A 240 5.59 -26.56 32.58
CA MET A 240 5.05 -26.15 33.88
C MET A 240 4.40 -27.31 34.65
N ILE A 241 3.83 -28.29 33.95
CA ILE A 241 3.20 -29.49 34.54
C ILE A 241 4.21 -30.63 34.74
N GLY A 242 5.46 -30.47 34.29
CA GLY A 242 6.51 -31.49 34.38
C GLY A 242 6.40 -32.61 33.33
N LEU A 243 5.62 -32.40 32.26
CA LEU A 243 5.46 -33.31 31.14
C LEU A 243 6.58 -33.09 30.11
N ALA A 244 7.69 -33.81 30.27
CA ALA A 244 8.85 -33.76 29.36
C ALA A 244 8.57 -34.26 27.93
N ALA A 245 7.36 -34.78 27.65
CA ALA A 245 6.97 -35.30 26.33
C ALA A 245 7.15 -34.26 25.21
N PHE A 246 6.92 -32.97 25.49
CA PHE A 246 7.10 -31.90 24.50
C PHE A 246 8.56 -31.47 24.31
N ALA A 247 9.44 -31.71 25.28
CA ALA A 247 10.87 -31.50 25.08
C ALA A 247 11.50 -32.59 24.18
N ALA A 248 10.85 -33.77 24.10
CA ALA A 248 11.28 -34.93 23.32
C ALA A 248 10.55 -35.09 21.96
N LEU A 249 9.32 -34.58 21.83
CA LEU A 249 8.67 -34.38 20.54
C LEU A 249 9.59 -33.49 19.71
N GLY A 250 10.03 -33.97 18.53
CA GLY A 250 11.20 -33.52 17.77
C GLY A 250 11.31 -32.02 17.44
N PRO A 251 11.78 -31.62 16.25
CA PRO A 251 11.93 -30.20 15.90
C PRO A 251 10.58 -29.52 15.56
N PHE A 252 9.51 -29.80 16.31
CA PHE A 252 8.15 -29.34 16.00
C PHE A 252 8.02 -27.81 15.99
N VAL A 253 8.77 -27.10 16.83
CA VAL A 253 8.79 -25.62 16.81
C VAL A 253 9.39 -25.10 15.51
N ALA A 254 10.49 -25.71 15.05
CA ALA A 254 11.09 -25.37 13.76
C ALA A 254 10.14 -25.69 12.61
N VAL A 255 9.45 -26.84 12.65
CA VAL A 255 8.39 -27.19 11.68
C VAL A 255 7.27 -26.15 11.68
N GLY A 256 6.83 -25.69 12.85
CA GLY A 256 5.80 -24.67 13.01
C GLY A 256 6.19 -23.32 12.40
N LEU A 257 7.41 -22.84 12.68
CA LEU A 257 7.93 -21.61 12.06
C LEU A 257 8.02 -21.72 10.54
N LEU A 258 8.56 -22.84 10.03
CA LEU A 258 8.65 -23.07 8.59
C LEU A 258 7.26 -23.15 7.94
N ALA A 259 6.30 -23.81 8.58
CA ALA A 259 4.92 -23.88 8.11
C ALA A 259 4.25 -22.50 8.10
N SER A 260 4.50 -21.67 9.13
CA SER A 260 4.07 -20.27 9.17
C SER A 260 4.66 -19.47 8.01
N GLY A 261 5.97 -19.62 7.74
CA GLY A 261 6.64 -18.95 6.62
C GLY A 261 6.08 -19.34 5.25
N VAL A 262 5.77 -20.63 5.05
CA VAL A 262 5.04 -21.11 3.87
C VAL A 262 3.67 -20.44 3.78
N GLY A 263 2.90 -20.45 4.87
CA GLY A 263 1.58 -19.84 4.94
C GLY A 263 1.60 -18.34 4.61
N ASN A 264 2.56 -17.60 5.16
CA ASN A 264 2.78 -16.18 4.89
C ASN A 264 3.04 -15.92 3.40
N ALA A 265 3.92 -16.70 2.77
CA ALA A 265 4.20 -16.59 1.33
C ALA A 265 2.93 -16.77 0.49
N PHE A 266 2.10 -17.77 0.81
CA PHE A 266 0.81 -17.98 0.15
C PHE A 266 -0.17 -16.82 0.39
N ILE A 267 -0.31 -16.36 1.64
CA ILE A 267 -1.22 -15.28 1.99
C ILE A 267 -0.83 -14.00 1.23
N PHE A 268 0.44 -13.60 1.23
CA PHE A 268 0.87 -12.40 0.54
C PHE A 268 0.84 -12.55 -0.99
N GLY A 269 1.27 -13.69 -1.52
CA GLY A 269 1.30 -13.92 -2.97
C GLY A 269 -0.11 -13.96 -3.61
N PHE A 270 -1.09 -14.53 -2.91
CA PHE A 270 -2.42 -14.79 -3.50
C PHE A 270 -3.53 -13.87 -2.97
N LYS A 271 -3.50 -13.48 -1.70
CA LYS A 271 -4.52 -12.61 -1.11
C LYS A 271 -4.15 -11.13 -1.17
N HIS A 272 -2.88 -10.75 -1.17
CA HIS A 272 -2.52 -9.33 -1.25
C HIS A 272 -2.59 -8.80 -2.69
N THR A 273 -3.64 -8.02 -2.99
CA THR A 273 -3.98 -7.58 -4.36
C THR A 273 -2.82 -6.90 -5.10
N ALA A 274 -2.09 -5.99 -4.44
CA ALA A 274 -0.99 -5.27 -5.08
C ALA A 274 0.21 -6.17 -5.39
N ILE A 275 0.49 -7.16 -4.52
CA ILE A 275 1.59 -8.09 -4.71
C ILE A 275 1.22 -9.09 -5.81
N ARG A 276 -0.01 -9.61 -5.78
CA ARG A 276 -0.54 -10.51 -6.82
C ARG A 276 -0.51 -9.88 -8.21
N GLN A 277 -0.85 -8.60 -8.31
CA GLN A 277 -0.77 -7.85 -9.58
C GLN A 277 0.70 -7.74 -10.06
N ALA A 278 1.62 -7.39 -9.16
CA ALA A 278 3.05 -7.33 -9.48
C ALA A 278 3.62 -8.70 -9.92
N ILE A 279 3.21 -9.79 -9.27
CA ILE A 279 3.60 -11.15 -9.66
C ILE A 279 3.18 -11.44 -11.10
N ARG A 280 1.93 -11.10 -11.46
CA ARG A 280 1.42 -11.30 -12.83
C ARG A 280 2.17 -10.47 -13.85
N SER A 281 2.45 -9.20 -13.56
CA SER A 281 3.15 -8.31 -14.50
C SER A 281 4.62 -8.66 -14.69
N THR A 282 5.29 -9.19 -13.66
CA THR A 282 6.73 -9.45 -13.69
C THR A 282 7.08 -10.84 -14.20
N TRP A 283 6.30 -11.86 -13.83
CA TRP A 283 6.71 -13.27 -14.01
C TRP A 283 5.81 -14.09 -14.94
N LYS A 284 4.59 -13.62 -15.26
CA LYS A 284 3.74 -14.27 -16.25
C LYS A 284 3.85 -13.57 -17.61
N LYS A 285 5.00 -13.75 -18.27
CA LYS A 285 5.15 -13.45 -19.71
C LYS A 285 5.05 -14.75 -20.51
N THR A 286 4.18 -14.79 -21.51
CA THR A 286 3.91 -15.99 -22.35
C THR A 286 5.12 -16.32 -23.25
N PRO A 287 5.35 -17.57 -23.69
CA PRO A 287 6.46 -17.92 -24.61
C PRO A 287 6.52 -17.09 -25.90
N GLU A 288 5.38 -16.64 -26.41
CA GLU A 288 5.30 -15.70 -27.55
C GLU A 288 5.90 -14.32 -27.20
N GLN A 289 5.69 -13.85 -25.97
CA GLN A 289 6.23 -12.56 -25.49
C GLN A 289 7.75 -12.63 -25.24
N LEU A 290 8.28 -13.80 -24.90
CA LEU A 290 9.73 -14.03 -24.76
C LEU A 290 10.44 -14.06 -26.13
N ARG A 291 9.80 -14.63 -27.17
CA ARG A 291 10.31 -14.57 -28.55
C ARG A 291 10.25 -13.17 -29.15
N GLU A 292 9.20 -12.40 -28.87
CA GLU A 292 9.14 -10.96 -29.21
C GLU A 292 10.27 -10.18 -28.53
N THR A 293 10.60 -10.49 -27.25
CA THR A 293 11.65 -9.75 -26.52
C THR A 293 13.06 -10.04 -27.06
N GLN A 294 13.33 -11.26 -27.54
CA GLN A 294 14.61 -11.64 -28.16
C GLN A 294 14.75 -11.13 -29.61
N SER A 295 13.66 -11.10 -30.39
CA SER A 295 13.70 -10.51 -31.74
C SER A 295 13.80 -8.97 -31.72
N LEU A 296 13.25 -8.32 -30.69
CA LEU A 296 13.37 -6.87 -30.45
C LEU A 296 14.77 -6.40 -30.03
N ALA A 297 15.64 -7.30 -29.55
CA ALA A 297 17.04 -6.96 -29.23
C ALA A 297 17.94 -6.91 -30.48
N ILE A 298 17.55 -7.63 -31.54
CA ILE A 298 18.30 -7.75 -32.80
C ILE A 298 17.83 -6.68 -33.83
N SER A 299 16.58 -6.22 -33.75
CA SER A 299 16.02 -5.15 -34.59
C SER A 299 16.08 -3.78 -33.89
N ARG A 300 17.28 -3.34 -33.51
CA ARG A 300 17.49 -2.00 -32.91
C ARG A 300 17.74 -0.89 -33.94
N ASN A 301 17.70 -1.21 -35.24
CA ASN A 301 17.65 -0.24 -36.32
C ASN A 301 16.41 -0.49 -37.18
N ASP A 302 15.70 0.59 -37.48
CA ASP A 302 14.54 0.74 -38.36
C ASP A 302 13.15 0.28 -37.87
N THR A 303 12.24 1.25 -37.84
CA THR A 303 10.89 1.26 -37.25
C THR A 303 9.82 0.50 -38.04
N PRO A 304 9.16 -0.52 -37.43
CA PRO A 304 7.92 -1.16 -37.88
C PRO A 304 6.75 -0.98 -36.87
N PHE A 305 6.88 -0.04 -35.92
CA PHE A 305 5.96 0.09 -34.77
C PHE A 305 4.61 0.74 -35.12
N ARG A 306 4.54 1.54 -36.18
CA ARG A 306 3.34 2.32 -36.54
C ARG A 306 2.27 1.48 -37.24
N SER A 307 2.66 0.40 -37.94
CA SER A 307 1.75 -0.48 -38.68
C SER A 307 1.15 -1.59 -37.81
N GLN A 308 1.91 -2.18 -36.88
CA GLN A 308 1.39 -3.20 -35.95
C GLN A 308 0.51 -2.62 -34.82
N LEU A 309 0.73 -1.36 -34.42
CA LEU A 309 -0.07 -0.71 -33.38
C LEU A 309 -1.52 -0.46 -33.84
N ASN A 310 -1.72 -0.16 -35.12
CA ASN A 310 -3.06 -0.03 -35.71
C ASN A 310 -3.78 -1.38 -35.82
N ALA A 311 -3.04 -2.49 -35.96
CA ALA A 311 -3.61 -3.84 -35.98
C ALA A 311 -4.02 -4.34 -34.57
N LYS A 312 -3.22 -4.08 -33.53
CA LYS A 312 -3.52 -4.51 -32.15
C LYS A 312 -4.50 -3.59 -31.39
N LEU A 313 -4.81 -2.39 -31.89
CA LEU A 313 -5.85 -1.53 -31.30
C LEU A 313 -7.28 -2.05 -31.53
N GLN A 314 -7.47 -3.03 -32.43
CA GLN A 314 -8.76 -3.67 -32.69
C GLN A 314 -9.14 -4.78 -31.67
N GLU A 315 -8.26 -5.18 -30.76
CA GLU A 315 -8.54 -6.22 -29.74
C GLU A 315 -8.45 -5.62 -28.31
N GLY A 316 -9.59 -5.45 -27.66
CA GLY A 316 -9.79 -4.61 -26.47
C GLY A 316 -9.13 -5.09 -25.16
N VAL A 317 -8.75 -4.14 -24.29
CA VAL A 317 -8.12 -4.39 -22.97
C VAL A 317 -8.91 -3.70 -21.84
N GLN A 318 -9.10 -4.42 -20.72
CA GLN A 318 -10.01 -4.15 -19.58
C GLN A 318 -9.57 -3.07 -18.56
N ALA A 319 -10.54 -2.60 -17.75
CA ALA A 319 -10.58 -1.27 -17.15
C ALA A 319 -9.93 -1.02 -15.76
N GLN A 320 -8.94 -1.78 -15.30
CA GLN A 320 -8.44 -1.62 -13.90
C GLN A 320 -6.99 -1.09 -13.73
N ASP A 321 -6.09 -1.30 -14.69
CA ASP A 321 -4.65 -0.96 -14.60
C ASP A 321 -4.21 0.52 -14.80
N LEU A 322 -5.11 1.50 -14.80
CA LEU A 322 -4.76 2.87 -15.25
C LEU A 322 -4.47 3.83 -14.12
N TYR A 323 -5.18 3.69 -13.00
CA TYR A 323 -5.04 4.55 -11.83
C TYR A 323 -3.67 4.47 -11.14
N THR A 324 -2.95 3.35 -11.27
CA THR A 324 -1.63 3.15 -10.65
C THR A 324 -0.53 3.82 -11.47
N VAL A 325 -0.63 3.71 -12.80
CA VAL A 325 0.26 4.36 -13.76
C VAL A 325 0.09 5.88 -13.69
N THR A 326 -1.15 6.30 -13.47
CA THR A 326 -1.56 7.66 -13.19
C THR A 326 -0.72 8.33 -12.07
N LEU A 327 -0.62 7.67 -10.92
CA LEU A 327 0.03 8.24 -9.73
C LEU A 327 1.57 8.31 -9.83
N GLU A 328 2.21 7.34 -10.50
CA GLU A 328 3.66 7.33 -10.71
C GLU A 328 4.13 8.45 -11.64
N ILE A 329 3.35 8.75 -12.66
CA ILE A 329 3.65 9.82 -13.61
C ILE A 329 3.45 11.20 -12.96
N MET A 330 2.42 11.39 -12.14
CA MET A 330 2.23 12.63 -11.37
C MET A 330 3.38 12.90 -10.41
N THR A 331 3.85 11.84 -9.74
CA THR A 331 4.99 11.94 -8.83
C THR A 331 6.26 12.33 -9.59
N THR A 332 6.44 11.79 -10.80
CA THR A 332 7.60 12.07 -11.65
C THR A 332 7.55 13.46 -12.28
N LEU A 333 6.38 13.95 -12.71
CA LEU A 333 6.19 15.33 -13.17
C LEU A 333 6.34 16.36 -12.05
N SER A 334 5.94 16.02 -10.82
CA SER A 334 6.10 16.94 -9.67
C SER A 334 7.57 17.23 -9.33
N GLN A 335 8.49 16.36 -9.77
CA GLN A 335 9.93 16.52 -9.54
C GLN A 335 10.64 17.24 -10.69
N THR A 336 10.01 17.40 -11.85
CA THR A 336 10.64 17.95 -13.06
C THR A 336 10.01 19.26 -13.55
N VAL A 337 8.86 19.67 -13.02
CA VAL A 337 8.16 20.88 -13.47
C VAL A 337 7.97 21.86 -12.29
N PRO A 338 8.56 23.08 -12.33
CA PRO A 338 8.47 24.09 -11.27
C PRO A 338 7.05 24.69 -11.07
N LEU A 339 6.04 24.17 -11.76
CA LEU A 339 4.67 24.67 -11.81
C LEU A 339 3.81 24.24 -10.59
N PHE A 340 4.23 23.21 -9.84
CA PHE A 340 3.53 22.77 -8.63
C PHE A 340 3.77 23.69 -7.42
N ASP A 341 4.82 24.50 -7.49
CA ASP A 341 5.26 25.41 -6.42
C ASP A 341 4.89 26.87 -6.70
N LYS A 342 4.11 27.13 -7.77
CA LYS A 342 3.71 28.47 -8.21
C LYS A 342 2.20 28.55 -8.41
N ILE A 343 1.67 29.76 -8.29
CA ILE A 343 0.34 30.10 -8.80
C ILE A 343 0.44 30.45 -10.29
N SER A 344 -0.61 30.16 -11.04
CA SER A 344 -0.73 30.48 -12.47
C SER A 344 -1.80 31.54 -12.66
N PRO A 345 -1.50 32.72 -13.23
CA PRO A 345 -2.53 33.68 -13.62
C PRO A 345 -3.29 33.14 -14.82
N VAL A 346 -4.61 33.05 -14.69
CA VAL A 346 -5.54 32.72 -15.78
C VAL A 346 -6.01 33.99 -16.47
N THR A 347 -6.30 35.01 -15.65
CA THR A 347 -6.58 36.40 -16.05
C THR A 347 -5.86 37.33 -15.06
N ASP A 348 -6.02 38.64 -15.21
CA ASP A 348 -5.44 39.64 -14.28
C ASP A 348 -5.95 39.52 -12.83
N TYR A 349 -7.06 38.80 -12.61
CA TYR A 349 -7.71 38.65 -11.31
C TYR A 349 -8.04 37.21 -10.92
N LEU A 350 -7.95 36.22 -11.82
CA LEU A 350 -8.19 34.82 -11.52
C LEU A 350 -6.88 34.03 -11.56
N PHE A 351 -6.57 33.35 -10.46
CA PHE A 351 -5.37 32.54 -10.30
C PHE A 351 -5.73 31.09 -9.98
N VAL A 352 -4.93 30.15 -10.48
CA VAL A 352 -5.09 28.71 -10.23
C VAL A 352 -3.81 28.06 -9.72
N SER A 353 -3.91 27.14 -8.75
CA SER A 353 -2.73 26.47 -8.19
C SER A 353 -3.03 25.12 -7.51
N GLY A 354 -1.95 24.42 -7.12
CA GLY A 354 -1.99 23.36 -6.11
C GLY A 354 -1.90 23.92 -4.69
N HIS A 355 -1.87 23.05 -3.68
CA HIS A 355 -1.89 23.48 -2.28
C HIS A 355 -0.54 24.02 -1.79
N LYS A 356 0.57 23.56 -2.36
CA LYS A 356 1.93 23.85 -1.87
C LYS A 356 2.32 25.33 -1.80
N PRO A 357 2.02 26.20 -2.79
CA PRO A 357 2.37 27.63 -2.72
C PRO A 357 1.55 28.44 -1.71
N ILE A 358 0.45 27.89 -1.18
CA ILE A 358 -0.54 28.63 -0.40
C ILE A 358 0.02 29.01 0.98
N CYS A 359 0.36 30.29 1.17
CA CYS A 359 0.73 30.86 2.47
C CYS A 359 0.19 32.29 2.61
N MET A 360 0.14 32.81 3.84
CA MET A 360 -0.40 34.17 4.10
C MET A 360 0.42 35.27 3.40
N GLN A 361 1.73 35.07 3.24
CA GLN A 361 2.61 36.03 2.59
C GLN A 361 2.28 36.14 1.10
N LEU A 362 2.16 35.01 0.41
CA LEU A 362 1.75 34.95 -1.00
C LEU A 362 0.42 35.69 -1.23
N MET A 363 -0.58 35.50 -0.36
CA MET A 363 -1.87 36.18 -0.52
C MET A 363 -1.72 37.70 -0.48
N LYS A 364 -0.84 38.21 0.37
CA LYS A 364 -0.57 39.65 0.48
C LYS A 364 0.21 40.16 -0.72
N ASP A 365 1.29 39.47 -1.08
CA ASP A 365 2.20 39.88 -2.16
C ASP A 365 1.46 39.95 -3.51
N GLU A 366 0.58 38.99 -3.77
CA GLU A 366 -0.19 38.91 -5.03
C GLU A 366 -1.50 39.73 -4.98
N GLY A 367 -1.88 40.25 -3.81
CA GLY A 367 -3.13 40.98 -3.60
C GLY A 367 -4.38 40.11 -3.70
N ILE A 368 -4.29 38.85 -3.26
CA ILE A 368 -5.42 37.91 -3.27
C ILE A 368 -6.42 38.26 -2.16
N THR A 369 -7.64 38.58 -2.55
CA THR A 369 -8.74 38.96 -1.65
C THR A 369 -9.84 37.89 -1.58
N GLY A 370 -9.88 36.96 -2.52
CA GLY A 370 -10.80 35.83 -2.58
C GLY A 370 -10.06 34.49 -2.64
N LEU A 371 -10.52 33.48 -1.90
CA LEU A 371 -9.90 32.16 -1.87
C LEU A 371 -10.95 31.04 -1.97
N ILE A 372 -10.83 30.22 -3.01
CA ILE A 372 -11.63 29.00 -3.18
C ILE A 372 -10.72 27.79 -2.93
N ASN A 373 -11.07 27.01 -1.91
CA ASN A 373 -10.27 25.88 -1.43
C ASN A 373 -10.97 24.54 -1.70
N ALA A 374 -10.55 23.87 -2.77
CA ALA A 374 -10.98 22.53 -3.14
C ALA A 374 -9.93 21.44 -2.78
N ALA A 375 -9.08 21.69 -1.77
CA ALA A 375 -8.02 20.75 -1.38
C ALA A 375 -8.47 19.70 -0.34
N ASN A 376 -9.66 19.84 0.25
CA ASN A 376 -10.13 19.07 1.42
C ASN A 376 -9.20 19.18 2.64
N ILE A 377 -8.48 20.30 2.75
CA ILE A 377 -7.58 20.62 3.87
C ILE A 377 -7.87 22.06 4.29
N ALA A 378 -7.96 22.32 5.60
CA ALA A 378 -8.15 23.69 6.09
C ALA A 378 -6.95 24.59 5.70
N SER A 379 -7.23 25.76 5.12
CA SER A 379 -6.20 26.73 4.76
C SER A 379 -6.08 27.83 5.83
N ARG A 380 -4.87 28.06 6.35
CA ARG A 380 -4.60 29.20 7.25
C ARG A 380 -4.72 30.54 6.52
N ALA A 381 -4.55 30.56 5.20
CA ALA A 381 -4.70 31.74 4.37
C ALA A 381 -6.15 32.28 4.35
N LYS A 382 -7.14 31.51 4.82
CA LYS A 382 -8.53 31.98 4.97
C LYS A 382 -8.65 33.23 5.87
N ASN A 383 -7.72 33.41 6.80
CA ASN A 383 -7.76 34.50 7.77
C ASN A 383 -7.25 35.84 7.20
N VAL A 384 -6.69 35.86 5.98
CA VAL A 384 -6.12 37.07 5.35
C VAL A 384 -6.88 37.49 4.10
N VAL A 385 -7.95 36.79 3.74
CA VAL A 385 -8.81 37.08 2.58
C VAL A 385 -10.19 37.55 3.05
N LYS A 386 -10.88 38.30 2.20
CA LYS A 386 -12.24 38.81 2.50
C LYS A 386 -13.30 37.77 2.19
N ASP A 387 -13.17 37.10 1.05
CA ASP A 387 -14.11 36.09 0.57
C ASP A 387 -13.44 34.70 0.60
N TYR A 388 -14.06 33.72 1.27
CA TYR A 388 -13.53 32.36 1.39
C TYR A 388 -14.62 31.32 1.13
N LEU A 389 -14.38 30.40 0.18
CA LEU A 389 -15.28 29.28 -0.11
C LEU A 389 -14.54 27.95 0.04
N PRO A 390 -14.89 27.12 1.03
CA PRO A 390 -14.44 25.75 1.10
C PRO A 390 -15.27 24.84 0.19
N VAL A 391 -14.60 24.08 -0.67
CA VAL A 391 -15.21 23.08 -1.57
C VAL A 391 -14.80 21.69 -1.09
N PHE A 392 -15.71 21.00 -0.40
CA PHE A 392 -15.45 19.68 0.19
C PHE A 392 -15.79 18.55 -0.80
N VAL A 393 -14.95 18.40 -1.83
CA VAL A 393 -15.14 17.42 -2.91
C VAL A 393 -13.87 16.61 -3.14
N ASN A 394 -14.01 15.29 -3.13
CA ASN A 394 -12.92 14.38 -3.49
C ASN A 394 -12.70 14.37 -5.01
N ASP A 395 -11.45 14.19 -5.44
CA ASP A 395 -11.11 14.11 -6.87
C ASP A 395 -11.40 12.70 -7.43
N SER A 396 -12.68 12.40 -7.60
CA SER A 396 -13.19 11.12 -8.10
C SER A 396 -14.16 11.36 -9.24
N ILE A 397 -14.19 10.44 -10.22
CA ILE A 397 -15.13 10.48 -11.35
C ILE A 397 -16.61 10.43 -10.95
N THR A 398 -16.90 10.02 -9.71
CA THR A 398 -18.27 9.96 -9.15
C THR A 398 -18.59 11.11 -8.21
N ALA A 399 -17.62 11.95 -7.85
CA ALA A 399 -17.85 13.05 -6.93
C ALA A 399 -18.63 14.17 -7.62
N ARG A 400 -19.57 14.80 -6.91
CA ARG A 400 -20.37 15.92 -7.38
C ARG A 400 -19.62 17.23 -7.11
N LEU A 401 -18.90 17.73 -8.11
CA LEU A 401 -18.27 19.06 -8.06
C LEU A 401 -19.26 20.14 -8.54
N ASP A 402 -20.19 19.75 -9.40
CA ASP A 402 -21.25 20.57 -9.97
C ASP A 402 -22.08 21.33 -8.92
N VAL A 403 -22.27 20.75 -7.74
CA VAL A 403 -23.00 21.43 -6.64
C VAL A 403 -22.31 22.69 -6.11
N TYR A 404 -21.05 22.93 -6.49
CA TYR A 404 -20.27 24.12 -6.13
C TYR A 404 -20.01 25.06 -7.32
N PHE A 405 -20.50 24.73 -8.52
CA PHE A 405 -20.19 25.47 -9.73
C PHE A 405 -20.63 26.93 -9.66
N ASP A 406 -21.89 27.17 -9.34
CA ASP A 406 -22.42 28.54 -9.22
C ASP A 406 -21.81 29.29 -8.04
N ASP A 407 -21.73 28.67 -6.85
CA ASP A 407 -21.12 29.31 -5.68
C ASP A 407 -19.68 29.76 -5.95
N ALA A 408 -18.89 28.93 -6.63
CA ALA A 408 -17.52 29.24 -7.00
C ALA A 408 -17.43 30.33 -8.06
N ALA A 409 -18.21 30.21 -9.15
CA ALA A 409 -18.23 31.19 -10.22
C ALA A 409 -18.67 32.57 -9.71
N ASP A 410 -19.74 32.61 -8.90
CA ASP A 410 -20.30 33.85 -8.38
C ASP A 410 -19.37 34.51 -7.36
N LEU A 411 -18.62 33.73 -6.57
CA LEU A 411 -17.60 34.30 -5.68
C LEU A 411 -16.49 34.95 -6.49
N ILE A 412 -15.99 34.26 -7.53
CA ILE A 412 -14.94 34.81 -8.40
C ILE A 412 -15.43 36.14 -9.01
N GLU A 413 -16.66 36.17 -9.52
CA GLU A 413 -17.21 37.37 -10.14
C GLU A 413 -17.44 38.51 -9.15
N ARG A 414 -18.06 38.24 -8.01
CA ARG A 414 -18.29 39.26 -6.97
C ARG A 414 -16.96 39.87 -6.51
N ASN A 415 -15.92 39.06 -6.35
CA ASN A 415 -14.61 39.56 -5.96
C ASN A 415 -13.95 40.39 -7.08
N ARG A 416 -14.09 39.97 -8.35
CA ARG A 416 -13.62 40.75 -9.52
C ARG A 416 -14.28 42.11 -9.62
N VAL A 417 -15.61 42.18 -9.50
CA VAL A 417 -16.38 43.45 -9.58
C VAL A 417 -15.96 44.44 -8.49
N ARG A 418 -15.47 43.95 -7.34
CA ARG A 418 -14.91 44.76 -6.25
C ARG A 418 -13.45 45.17 -6.46
N GLY A 419 -12.86 44.87 -7.62
CA GLY A 419 -11.44 45.11 -7.90
C GLY A 419 -10.49 44.14 -7.18
N GLY A 420 -11.00 43.01 -6.69
CA GLY A 420 -10.24 41.99 -5.99
C GLY A 420 -9.68 40.90 -6.91
N LYS A 421 -8.79 40.07 -6.36
CA LYS A 421 -8.21 38.91 -7.05
C LYS A 421 -8.56 37.61 -6.33
N THR A 422 -8.90 36.57 -7.08
CA THR A 422 -9.34 35.27 -6.56
C THR A 422 -8.34 34.17 -6.89
N LEU A 423 -7.94 33.40 -5.88
CA LEU A 423 -7.15 32.19 -6.04
C LEU A 423 -8.01 30.94 -5.84
N VAL A 424 -8.01 30.05 -6.83
CA VAL A 424 -8.68 28.75 -6.77
C VAL A 424 -7.61 27.66 -6.67
N HIS A 425 -7.62 26.90 -5.58
CA HIS A 425 -6.64 25.83 -5.39
C HIS A 425 -7.26 24.50 -5.00
N CYS A 426 -6.60 23.41 -5.38
CA CYS A 426 -6.89 22.07 -4.88
C CYS A 426 -5.58 21.41 -4.41
N ALA A 427 -5.55 20.09 -4.23
CA ALA A 427 -4.33 19.40 -3.79
C ALA A 427 -3.16 19.60 -4.76
N ALA A 428 -3.34 19.28 -6.05
CA ALA A 428 -2.29 19.30 -7.07
C ALA A 428 -2.43 20.44 -8.11
N GLY A 429 -3.59 21.09 -8.17
CA GLY A 429 -3.89 22.10 -9.19
C GLY A 429 -4.10 21.52 -10.58
N ILE A 430 -4.67 20.31 -10.68
CA ILE A 430 -4.81 19.56 -11.94
C ILE A 430 -6.26 19.37 -12.36
N SER A 431 -7.14 18.99 -11.43
CA SER A 431 -8.50 18.56 -11.76
C SER A 431 -9.58 19.46 -11.15
N ARG A 432 -9.77 19.45 -9.82
CA ARG A 432 -10.82 20.24 -9.14
C ARG A 432 -10.72 21.75 -9.36
N SER A 433 -9.55 22.34 -9.08
CA SER A 433 -9.42 23.81 -9.20
C SER A 433 -9.51 24.30 -10.65
N PRO A 434 -8.89 23.64 -11.65
CA PRO A 434 -9.13 24.01 -13.04
C PRO A 434 -10.60 23.85 -13.47
N ALA A 435 -11.29 22.80 -13.03
CA ALA A 435 -12.71 22.63 -13.35
C ALA A 435 -13.57 23.81 -12.84
N LEU A 436 -13.36 24.27 -11.61
CA LEU A 436 -14.06 25.43 -11.05
C LEU A 436 -13.72 26.72 -11.82
N CYS A 437 -12.47 26.91 -12.23
CA CYS A 437 -12.08 28.06 -13.05
C CYS A 437 -12.73 28.02 -14.45
N MET A 438 -12.81 26.84 -15.09
CA MET A 438 -13.46 26.71 -16.40
C MET A 438 -14.95 27.05 -16.33
N VAL A 439 -15.64 26.61 -15.28
CA VAL A 439 -17.06 26.94 -15.08
C VAL A 439 -17.28 28.44 -14.91
N TYR A 440 -16.39 29.13 -14.19
CA TYR A 440 -16.43 30.60 -14.12
C TYR A 440 -16.30 31.26 -15.51
N LEU A 441 -15.35 30.79 -16.33
CA LEU A 441 -15.15 31.32 -17.68
C LEU A 441 -16.37 31.07 -18.58
N ILE A 442 -17.02 29.91 -18.45
CA ILE A 442 -18.26 29.61 -19.17
C ILE A 442 -19.38 30.57 -18.73
N LYS A 443 -19.58 30.72 -17.42
CA LYS A 443 -20.70 31.51 -16.87
C LYS A 443 -20.58 33.01 -17.12
N TYR A 444 -19.39 33.57 -16.96
CA TYR A 444 -19.18 35.03 -16.90
C TYR A 444 -18.32 35.61 -18.03
N HIS A 445 -17.67 34.78 -18.85
CA HIS A 445 -16.85 35.23 -19.99
C HIS A 445 -17.37 34.76 -21.35
N ASP A 446 -18.58 34.19 -21.39
CA ASP A 446 -19.20 33.67 -22.62
C ASP A 446 -18.27 32.71 -23.39
N MET A 447 -17.41 32.00 -22.66
CA MET A 447 -16.47 31.05 -23.26
C MET A 447 -17.15 29.70 -23.43
N SER A 448 -16.88 29.06 -24.55
CA SER A 448 -17.14 27.63 -24.67
C SER A 448 -16.25 26.85 -23.69
N LEU A 449 -16.67 25.65 -23.26
CA LEU A 449 -15.86 24.78 -22.41
C LEU A 449 -14.51 24.44 -23.06
N ARG A 450 -14.47 24.34 -24.39
CA ARG A 450 -13.22 24.19 -25.17
C ARG A 450 -12.30 25.39 -24.98
N ASP A 451 -12.80 26.61 -25.14
CA ASP A 451 -11.97 27.82 -25.03
C ASP A 451 -11.54 28.07 -23.59
N ALA A 452 -12.42 27.79 -22.62
CA ALA A 452 -12.11 27.83 -21.20
C ALA A 452 -10.96 26.85 -20.85
N TYR A 453 -11.00 25.63 -21.40
CA TYR A 453 -9.92 24.66 -21.23
C TYR A 453 -8.62 25.14 -21.85
N LEU A 454 -8.64 25.62 -23.10
CA LEU A 454 -7.44 26.10 -23.79
C LEU A 454 -6.80 27.27 -23.04
N THR A 455 -7.60 28.21 -22.55
CA THR A 455 -7.17 29.34 -21.71
C THR A 455 -6.47 28.85 -20.44
N LEU A 456 -7.08 27.89 -19.72
CA LEU A 456 -6.44 27.32 -18.53
C LEU A 456 -5.19 26.50 -18.84
N TYR A 457 -5.18 25.77 -19.95
CA TYR A 457 -4.05 24.94 -20.33
C TYR A 457 -2.84 25.80 -20.68
N GLN A 458 -3.04 26.94 -21.36
CA GLN A 458 -1.99 27.93 -21.61
C GLN A 458 -1.42 28.50 -20.30
N ALA A 459 -2.26 28.85 -19.33
CA ALA A 459 -1.84 29.34 -18.02
C ALA A 459 -1.19 28.25 -17.14
N ARG A 460 -1.68 27.01 -17.25
CA ARG A 460 -1.28 25.87 -16.42
C ARG A 460 -1.30 24.57 -17.23
N PRO A 461 -0.17 24.22 -17.91
CA PRO A 461 -0.03 23.03 -18.78
C PRO A 461 -0.01 21.67 -18.06
N VAL A 462 -0.66 21.56 -16.91
CA VAL A 462 -0.94 20.31 -16.17
C VAL A 462 -2.43 20.12 -15.93
N THR A 463 -3.27 21.03 -16.44
CA THR A 463 -4.73 20.96 -16.33
C THR A 463 -5.25 19.69 -16.98
N CYS A 464 -5.83 18.82 -16.16
CA CYS A 464 -6.41 17.55 -16.60
C CYS A 464 -7.51 17.14 -15.61
N PRO A 465 -8.72 17.72 -15.73
CA PRO A 465 -9.87 17.28 -14.96
C PRO A 465 -10.17 15.80 -15.18
N ASN A 466 -10.64 15.15 -14.13
CA ASN A 466 -11.09 13.77 -14.26
C ASN A 466 -12.33 13.69 -15.19
N PRO A 467 -12.58 12.53 -15.83
CA PRO A 467 -13.71 12.37 -16.75
C PRO A 467 -15.10 12.65 -16.18
N GLY A 468 -15.29 12.47 -14.86
CA GLY A 468 -16.56 12.78 -14.19
C GLY A 468 -16.83 14.28 -14.14
N PHE A 469 -15.81 15.08 -13.86
CA PHE A 469 -15.91 16.53 -13.87
C PHE A 469 -16.07 17.08 -15.28
N TRP A 470 -15.45 16.47 -16.29
CA TRP A 470 -15.73 16.81 -17.70
C TRP A 470 -17.21 16.65 -18.04
N ARG A 471 -17.85 15.55 -17.63
CA ARG A 471 -19.29 15.35 -17.86
C ARG A 471 -20.15 16.38 -17.14
N GLN A 472 -19.76 16.76 -15.92
CA GLN A 472 -20.46 17.79 -15.16
C GLN A 472 -20.32 19.17 -15.83
N MET A 473 -19.13 19.54 -16.28
CA MET A 473 -18.91 20.80 -17.00
C MET A 473 -19.61 20.83 -18.36
N LEU A 474 -19.72 19.69 -19.05
CA LEU A 474 -20.53 19.57 -20.27
C LEU A 474 -22.02 19.77 -19.98
N ALA A 475 -22.53 19.18 -18.91
CA ALA A 475 -23.93 19.42 -18.53
C ALA A 475 -24.16 20.91 -18.23
N TYR A 476 -23.21 21.55 -17.54
CA TYR A 476 -23.25 22.96 -17.22
C TYR A 476 -23.14 23.87 -18.46
N GLU A 477 -22.20 23.60 -19.38
CA GLU A 477 -22.06 24.32 -20.64
C GLU A 477 -23.35 24.26 -21.46
N LYS A 478 -23.96 23.06 -21.56
CA LYS A 478 -25.23 22.87 -22.25
C LYS A 478 -26.37 23.65 -21.60
N GLU A 479 -26.39 23.75 -20.28
CA GLU A 479 -27.39 24.52 -19.54
C GLU A 479 -27.26 26.03 -19.82
N ILE A 480 -26.04 26.56 -19.84
CA ILE A 480 -25.77 27.99 -20.04
C ILE A 480 -25.84 28.41 -21.51
N THR A 481 -25.26 27.64 -22.41
CA THR A 481 -25.05 28.02 -23.83
C THR A 481 -25.97 27.28 -24.81
N GLY A 482 -26.73 26.29 -24.33
CA GLY A 482 -27.58 25.43 -25.16
C GLY A 482 -26.83 24.37 -25.97
N THR A 483 -25.50 24.41 -26.03
CA THR A 483 -24.67 23.48 -26.84
C THR A 483 -23.47 22.95 -26.06
N ASN A 484 -22.79 21.94 -26.62
CA ASN A 484 -21.56 21.39 -26.05
C ASN A 484 -20.43 21.55 -27.06
N SER A 485 -19.34 22.22 -26.67
CA SER A 485 -18.16 22.44 -27.54
C SER A 485 -17.13 21.32 -27.48
N VAL A 486 -17.25 20.45 -26.47
CA VAL A 486 -16.37 19.30 -26.22
C VAL A 486 -17.16 18.01 -26.37
N LYS A 487 -16.54 16.99 -26.97
CA LYS A 487 -17.16 15.67 -27.12
C LYS A 487 -16.41 14.64 -26.29
N MET A 488 -17.16 13.85 -25.53
CA MET A 488 -16.59 12.71 -24.81
C MET A 488 -16.44 11.52 -25.78
N LEU A 489 -15.23 11.29 -26.27
CA LEU A 489 -14.86 10.16 -27.10
C LEU A 489 -14.75 8.88 -26.26
N PRO A 490 -15.18 7.73 -26.76
CA PRO A 490 -15.01 6.46 -26.06
C PRO A 490 -13.53 6.12 -25.90
N GLY A 491 -13.09 5.84 -24.67
CA GLY A 491 -11.76 5.34 -24.33
C GLY A 491 -11.82 3.93 -23.74
N ARG A 492 -10.68 3.26 -23.58
CA ARG A 492 -10.61 1.86 -23.07
C ARG A 492 -11.23 1.70 -21.68
N LYS A 493 -11.20 2.74 -20.85
CA LYS A 493 -11.71 2.69 -19.46
C LYS A 493 -12.77 3.73 -19.16
N PHE A 494 -12.54 4.94 -19.63
CA PHE A 494 -13.43 6.07 -19.44
C PHE A 494 -13.47 6.86 -20.75
N ALA A 495 -14.60 7.50 -21.00
CA ALA A 495 -14.70 8.45 -22.09
C ALA A 495 -13.84 9.68 -21.80
N LEU A 496 -13.30 10.31 -22.84
CA LEU A 496 -12.38 11.45 -22.75
C LEU A 496 -12.78 12.61 -23.63
N PRO A 497 -12.48 13.84 -23.23
CA PRO A 497 -12.69 14.97 -24.11
C PRO A 497 -11.83 14.83 -25.38
N ASP A 498 -12.43 15.14 -26.52
CA ASP A 498 -11.79 15.17 -27.84
C ASP A 498 -10.59 16.13 -27.91
N LEU A 499 -10.58 17.16 -27.05
CA LEU A 499 -9.46 18.08 -26.83
C LEU A 499 -8.13 17.40 -26.55
N TYR A 500 -8.15 16.21 -25.94
CA TYR A 500 -6.93 15.49 -25.58
C TYR A 500 -6.25 14.82 -26.78
N TYR A 501 -6.90 14.79 -27.95
CA TYR A 501 -6.38 14.15 -29.16
C TYR A 501 -5.79 15.14 -30.17
N THR A 502 -6.08 16.44 -30.05
CA THR A 502 -5.66 17.48 -31.00
C THR A 502 -4.29 18.09 -30.69
N ASP A 503 -3.84 18.07 -29.43
CA ASP A 503 -2.57 18.68 -29.03
C ASP A 503 -1.40 17.68 -29.07
N MET A 504 -0.45 17.88 -29.97
CA MET A 504 0.63 16.94 -30.31
C MET A 504 1.66 16.65 -29.18
N CYS A 505 1.60 17.32 -28.03
CA CYS A 505 2.41 17.00 -26.85
C CYS A 505 1.78 15.93 -25.92
N TYR A 506 0.52 15.55 -26.16
CA TYR A 506 -0.33 14.74 -25.27
C TYR A 506 -0.09 13.21 -25.33
N SER A 507 0.71 12.73 -26.30
CA SER A 507 0.93 11.29 -26.57
C SER A 507 1.58 10.51 -25.42
N LYS A 508 2.40 11.14 -24.57
CA LYS A 508 3.10 10.43 -23.46
C LYS A 508 2.31 10.36 -22.16
N PHE A 509 1.46 11.35 -21.86
CA PHE A 509 0.77 11.42 -20.58
C PHE A 509 -0.54 10.62 -20.59
N VAL A 510 -1.30 10.70 -21.69
CA VAL A 510 -2.60 10.04 -21.83
C VAL A 510 -2.49 8.55 -22.16
N LYS A 511 -1.51 8.11 -22.97
CA LYS A 511 -1.30 6.67 -23.23
C LYS A 511 -1.00 5.84 -21.98
N LEU A 512 -0.60 6.49 -20.90
CA LEU A 512 -0.33 5.85 -19.62
C LEU A 512 -1.51 6.00 -18.62
N TYR A 513 -2.43 6.94 -18.86
CA TYR A 513 -3.52 7.28 -17.95
C TYR A 513 -4.89 6.74 -18.37
N LEU A 514 -5.12 6.56 -19.69
CA LEU A 514 -6.41 6.24 -20.34
C LEU A 514 -6.31 5.15 -21.40
#